data_AF-A0A4Y2M3X1-F1
#
_entry.id   AF-A0A4Y2M3X1-F1
#
_cell.length_a   1.000
_cell.length_b   1.000
_cell.length_c   1.000
_cell.angle_alpha   90.00
_cell.angle_beta   90.00
_cell.angle_gamma   90.00
#
_symmetry.space_group_name_H-M   'P 1'
#
loop_
_entity.id
_entity.type
_entity.pdbx_description
1 polymer ?
#
loop_
_entity_poly.entity_id
_entity_poly.type
_entity_poly.pdbx_seq_one_letter_code
_entity_poly.pdbx_strand_id
1 'polypeptide(L)'
;MTLMRITTILCNNRQLLQLILKWEFEESYERRLCSRKRREWADIQAMANELVSQICSCDKLSDMIMEMLWPVCCRIMLWKSKYAYSIGNHFLRHFHWRSEGRIDDILTAIHITGNKNISIRRRFVLACSVGFYRDMMEIWKETSNDDKMYFRSENREKVGPLLRFCAHFMESSYDLLPLFLYDACACAF
;
A
#
# COMPACT_ATOMS: atom_id res chain seq x y z
N MET A 1 -18.30 14.69 -12.85
CA MET A 1 -17.65 13.68 -11.99
C MET A 1 -17.46 12.43 -12.85
N THR A 2 -16.25 11.89 -12.99
CA THR A 2 -16.01 10.72 -13.88
C THR A 2 -16.39 9.42 -13.18
N LEU A 3 -16.75 8.39 -13.96
CA LEU A 3 -17.08 7.05 -13.45
C LEU A 3 -16.01 6.51 -12.51
N MET A 4 -14.74 6.61 -12.93
CA MET A 4 -13.59 6.20 -12.12
C MET A 4 -13.54 6.91 -10.76
N ARG A 5 -13.81 8.21 -10.73
CA ARG A 5 -13.80 8.99 -9.49
C ARG A 5 -14.87 8.49 -8.52
N ILE A 6 -16.09 8.20 -9.01
CA ILE A 6 -17.16 7.61 -8.20
C ILE A 6 -16.72 6.26 -7.62
N THR A 7 -16.16 5.38 -8.46
CA THR A 7 -15.67 4.07 -8.03
C THR A 7 -14.57 4.17 -6.98
N THR A 8 -13.59 5.06 -7.14
CA THR A 8 -12.52 5.25 -6.14
C THR A 8 -13.04 5.83 -4.82
N ILE A 9 -14.07 6.69 -4.86
CA ILE A 9 -14.74 7.21 -3.67
C ILE A 9 -15.46 6.09 -2.94
N LEU A 10 -16.20 5.25 -3.68
CA LEU A 10 -16.86 4.06 -3.14
C LEU A 10 -15.85 3.11 -2.49
N CYS A 11 -14.74 2.79 -3.15
CA CYS A 11 -13.70 1.92 -2.58
C CYS A 11 -12.98 2.53 -1.37
N ASN A 12 -13.02 3.85 -1.20
CA ASN A 12 -12.55 4.54 0.01
C ASN A 12 -13.62 4.64 1.11
N ASN A 13 -14.85 4.19 0.86
CA ASN A 13 -15.86 4.06 1.92
C ASN A 13 -15.31 3.12 2.99
N ARG A 14 -15.38 3.54 4.26
CA ARG A 14 -14.76 2.82 5.38
C ARG A 14 -15.21 1.37 5.49
N GLN A 15 -16.50 1.09 5.29
CA GLN A 15 -17.04 -0.27 5.44
C GLN A 15 -16.61 -1.16 4.27
N LEU A 16 -16.76 -0.65 3.05
CA LEU A 16 -16.35 -1.38 1.85
C LEU A 16 -14.84 -1.64 1.83
N LEU A 17 -14.04 -0.63 2.20
CA LEU A 17 -12.60 -0.76 2.30
C LEU A 17 -12.18 -1.82 3.32
N GLN A 18 -12.84 -1.88 4.47
CA GLN A 18 -12.56 -2.92 5.47
C GLN A 18 -12.85 -4.33 4.94
N LEU A 19 -13.92 -4.51 4.15
CA LEU A 19 -14.19 -5.79 3.48
C LEU A 19 -13.09 -6.13 2.47
N ILE A 20 -12.70 -5.17 1.62
CA ILE A 20 -11.61 -5.35 0.65
C ILE A 20 -10.31 -5.76 1.36
N LEU A 21 -9.98 -5.11 2.49
CA LEU A 21 -8.75 -5.37 3.22
C LEU A 21 -8.76 -6.67 4.04
N LYS A 22 -9.94 -7.22 4.38
CA LYS A 22 -10.05 -8.54 5.01
C LYS A 22 -9.64 -9.67 4.07
N TRP A 23 -9.66 -9.44 2.77
CA TRP A 23 -9.34 -10.47 1.79
C TRP A 23 -7.86 -10.85 1.83
N GLU A 24 -7.56 -12.11 2.09
CA GLU A 24 -6.20 -12.65 1.99
C GLU A 24 -5.83 -12.82 0.51
N PHE A 25 -5.04 -11.87 0.02
CA PHE A 25 -4.44 -11.90 -1.30
C PHE A 25 -3.15 -12.72 -1.20
N GLU A 26 -3.10 -13.87 -1.86
CA GLU A 26 -1.87 -14.65 -1.99
C GLU A 26 -0.98 -14.02 -3.07
N GLU A 27 0.24 -13.63 -2.72
CA GLU A 27 1.22 -12.97 -3.61
C GLU A 27 1.60 -13.82 -4.83
N SER A 28 1.46 -15.16 -4.73
CA SER A 28 1.62 -16.11 -5.85
C SER A 28 0.64 -15.86 -7.02
N TYR A 29 -0.37 -15.00 -6.82
CA TYR A 29 -1.40 -14.64 -7.79
C TYR A 29 -1.10 -13.42 -8.65
N GLU A 30 0.09 -12.81 -8.61
CA GLU A 30 0.42 -11.73 -9.56
C GLU A 30 0.17 -12.14 -11.03
N ARG A 31 0.25 -13.44 -11.35
CA ARG A 31 -0.06 -13.99 -12.68
C ARG A 31 -1.52 -14.44 -12.89
N ARG A 32 -2.35 -14.50 -11.85
CA ARG A 32 -3.78 -14.84 -11.92
C ARG A 32 -4.57 -13.70 -11.30
N LEU A 33 -5.00 -12.75 -12.15
CA LEU A 33 -6.09 -11.81 -11.87
C LEU A 33 -7.05 -12.43 -10.86
N CYS A 34 -7.25 -11.78 -9.69
CA CYS A 34 -8.08 -12.35 -8.63
C CYS A 34 -9.37 -12.93 -9.23
N SER A 35 -9.72 -14.15 -8.84
CA SER A 35 -10.94 -14.73 -9.40
C SER A 35 -12.14 -14.06 -8.74
N ARG A 36 -13.03 -13.43 -9.53
CA ARG A 36 -14.35 -12.93 -9.08
C ARG A 36 -15.25 -14.01 -8.44
N LYS A 37 -14.83 -15.28 -8.45
CA LYS A 37 -15.60 -16.46 -8.02
C LYS A 37 -15.52 -16.74 -6.52
N ARG A 38 -14.73 -15.99 -5.75
CA ARG A 38 -14.58 -16.19 -4.31
C ARG A 38 -15.77 -15.59 -3.54
N ARG A 39 -16.15 -16.19 -2.40
CA ARG A 39 -17.28 -15.74 -1.57
C ARG A 39 -17.07 -14.31 -1.07
N GLU A 40 -15.83 -13.94 -0.81
CA GLU A 40 -15.40 -12.62 -0.39
C GLU A 40 -15.81 -11.53 -1.40
N TRP A 41 -15.86 -11.85 -2.70
CA TRP A 41 -16.35 -10.91 -3.71
C TRP A 41 -17.86 -10.68 -3.60
N ALA A 42 -18.65 -11.68 -3.19
CA ALA A 42 -20.10 -11.52 -3.04
C ALA A 42 -20.43 -10.50 -1.94
N ASP A 43 -19.69 -10.51 -0.83
CA ASP A 43 -19.88 -9.54 0.26
C ASP A 43 -19.52 -8.11 -0.18
N ILE A 44 -18.39 -7.96 -0.91
CA ILE A 44 -17.97 -6.68 -1.48
C ILE A 44 -19.01 -6.18 -2.49
N GLN A 45 -19.50 -7.06 -3.36
CA GLN A 45 -20.48 -6.73 -4.39
C GLN A 45 -21.82 -6.32 -3.76
N ALA A 46 -22.29 -7.04 -2.75
CA ALA A 46 -23.53 -6.71 -2.03
C ALA A 46 -23.44 -5.33 -1.36
N MET A 47 -22.35 -5.06 -0.64
CA MET A 47 -22.14 -3.75 0.00
C MET A 47 -21.98 -2.63 -1.02
N ALA A 48 -21.28 -2.86 -2.12
CA ALA A 48 -21.14 -1.85 -3.16
C ALA A 48 -22.47 -1.56 -3.86
N ASN A 49 -23.29 -2.57 -4.12
CA ASN A 49 -24.65 -2.37 -4.66
C ASN A 49 -25.50 -1.49 -3.73
N GLU A 50 -25.45 -1.77 -2.42
CA GLU A 50 -26.15 -0.94 -1.42
C GLU A 50 -25.69 0.52 -1.50
N LEU A 51 -24.38 0.76 -1.48
CA LEU A 51 -23.81 2.11 -1.55
C LEU A 51 -24.11 2.81 -2.88
N VAL A 52 -24.10 2.09 -4.00
CA VAL A 52 -24.43 2.64 -5.32
C VAL A 52 -25.89 3.02 -5.41
N SER A 53 -26.80 2.23 -4.83
CA SER A 53 -28.23 2.54 -4.80
C SER A 53 -28.55 3.84 -4.06
N GLN A 54 -27.70 4.24 -3.11
CA GLN A 54 -27.78 5.53 -2.41
C GLN A 54 -27.28 6.70 -3.24
N ILE A 55 -26.47 6.46 -4.28
CA ILE A 55 -25.91 7.48 -5.16
C ILE A 55 -26.80 7.70 -6.39
N CYS A 56 -27.32 6.63 -6.97
CA CYS A 56 -28.11 6.69 -8.20
C CYS A 56 -29.11 5.55 -8.31
N SER A 57 -30.27 5.84 -8.93
CA SER A 57 -31.30 4.86 -9.30
C SER A 57 -31.21 4.41 -10.76
N CYS A 58 -30.20 4.83 -11.52
CA CYS A 58 -30.01 4.45 -12.92
C CYS A 58 -29.28 3.11 -13.00
N ASP A 59 -29.95 2.09 -13.51
CA ASP A 59 -29.40 0.74 -13.66
C ASP A 59 -28.12 0.75 -14.52
N LYS A 60 -28.15 1.45 -15.66
CA LYS A 60 -26.99 1.53 -16.56
C LYS A 60 -25.76 2.14 -15.87
N LEU A 61 -25.95 3.17 -15.04
CA LEU A 61 -24.83 3.78 -14.32
C LEU A 61 -24.32 2.84 -13.23
N SER A 62 -25.23 2.15 -12.54
CA SER A 62 -24.90 1.17 -11.52
C SER A 62 -24.05 0.05 -12.10
N ASP A 63 -24.47 -0.52 -13.23
CA ASP A 63 -23.73 -1.57 -13.95
C ASP A 63 -22.30 -1.10 -14.30
N MET A 64 -22.17 0.11 -14.85
CA MET A 64 -20.87 0.69 -15.18
C MET A 64 -19.97 0.88 -13.95
N ILE A 65 -20.53 1.31 -12.80
CA ILE A 65 -19.77 1.44 -11.56
C ILE A 65 -19.29 0.07 -11.08
N MET A 66 -20.16 -0.94 -11.14
CA MET A 66 -19.86 -2.30 -10.69
C MET A 66 -18.82 -2.98 -11.58
N GLU A 67 -18.83 -2.75 -12.88
CA GLU A 67 -17.78 -3.22 -13.79
C GLU A 67 -16.40 -2.65 -13.44
N MET A 68 -16.37 -1.37 -13.06
CA MET A 68 -15.15 -0.66 -12.64
C MET A 68 -14.70 -0.97 -11.22
N LEU A 69 -15.61 -1.44 -10.36
CA LEU A 69 -15.31 -1.72 -8.96
C LEU A 69 -14.21 -2.78 -8.82
N TRP A 70 -14.35 -3.88 -9.56
CA TRP A 70 -13.43 -4.99 -9.53
C TRP A 70 -11.96 -4.61 -9.75
N PRO A 71 -11.58 -3.95 -10.86
CA PRO A 71 -10.18 -3.55 -11.06
C PRO A 71 -9.67 -2.58 -10.00
N VAL A 72 -10.52 -1.73 -9.42
CA VAL A 72 -10.13 -0.83 -8.32
C VAL A 72 -9.85 -1.61 -7.04
N CYS A 73 -10.70 -2.58 -6.68
CA CYS A 73 -10.45 -3.49 -5.56
C CYS A 73 -9.13 -4.26 -5.74
N CYS A 74 -8.85 -4.77 -6.94
CA CYS A 74 -7.60 -5.45 -7.26
C CYS A 74 -6.37 -4.56 -7.01
N ARG A 75 -6.44 -3.26 -7.32
CA ARG A 75 -5.34 -2.33 -7.05
C ARG A 75 -5.09 -2.16 -5.55
N ILE A 76 -6.15 -2.07 -4.74
CA ILE A 76 -6.03 -2.01 -3.27
C ILE A 76 -5.38 -3.28 -2.74
N MET A 77 -5.84 -4.44 -3.21
CA MET A 77 -5.27 -5.72 -2.78
C MET A 77 -3.81 -5.89 -3.18
N LEU A 78 -3.45 -5.46 -4.40
CA LEU A 78 -2.07 -5.47 -4.85
C LEU A 78 -1.19 -4.55 -3.98
N TRP A 79 -1.66 -3.33 -3.71
CA TRP A 79 -0.97 -2.41 -2.80
C TRP A 79 -0.80 -3.03 -1.41
N LYS A 80 -1.86 -3.64 -0.87
CA LYS A 80 -1.85 -4.34 0.41
C LYS A 80 -0.81 -5.46 0.40
N SER A 81 -0.75 -6.30 -0.62
CA SER A 81 0.23 -7.40 -0.68
C SER A 81 1.67 -6.88 -0.62
N LYS A 82 1.95 -5.78 -1.34
CA LYS A 82 3.29 -5.19 -1.40
C LYS A 82 3.72 -4.50 -0.11
N TYR A 83 2.81 -3.82 0.59
CA TYR A 83 3.19 -2.89 1.65
C TYR A 83 2.55 -3.15 3.01
N ALA A 84 1.47 -3.93 3.10
CA ALA A 84 0.73 -4.08 4.35
C ALA A 84 1.51 -4.85 5.43
N TYR A 85 2.41 -5.77 5.04
CA TYR A 85 3.29 -6.44 6.00
C TYR A 85 4.13 -5.44 6.81
N SER A 86 4.53 -4.34 6.18
CA SER A 86 5.37 -3.30 6.80
C SER A 86 4.64 -2.47 7.85
N ILE A 87 3.32 -2.35 7.79
CA ILE A 87 2.55 -1.40 8.63
C ILE A 87 1.43 -2.08 9.42
N GLY A 88 0.74 -3.07 8.85
CA GLY A 88 -0.47 -3.71 9.35
C GLY A 88 -1.75 -3.14 8.72
N ASN A 89 -2.69 -4.02 8.39
CA ASN A 89 -3.93 -3.68 7.66
C ASN A 89 -4.81 -2.62 8.34
N HIS A 90 -4.81 -2.53 9.67
CA HIS A 90 -5.68 -1.62 10.42
C HIS A 90 -5.31 -0.13 10.26
N PHE A 91 -4.12 0.15 9.73
CA PHE A 91 -3.70 1.51 9.38
C PHE A 91 -4.11 1.92 7.96
N LEU A 92 -4.53 0.96 7.12
CA LEU A 92 -5.05 1.21 5.78
C LEU A 92 -6.51 1.66 5.87
N ARG A 93 -6.69 2.96 6.03
CA ARG A 93 -8.03 3.57 6.18
C ARG A 93 -8.46 4.40 4.98
N HIS A 94 -7.50 4.76 4.13
CA HIS A 94 -7.72 5.63 2.99
C HIS A 94 -6.61 5.43 1.96
N PHE A 95 -6.97 5.45 0.69
CA PHE A 95 -6.04 5.45 -0.44
C PHE A 95 -6.17 6.76 -1.20
N HIS A 96 -5.03 7.37 -1.55
CA HIS A 96 -5.03 8.48 -2.48
C HIS A 96 -5.03 7.93 -3.91
N TRP A 97 -5.84 8.54 -4.78
CA TRP A 97 -6.03 8.07 -6.16
C TRP A 97 -5.64 9.16 -7.15
N ARG A 98 -5.01 8.74 -8.24
CA ARG A 98 -4.79 9.56 -9.43
C ARG A 98 -6.05 9.59 -10.30
N SER A 99 -6.12 10.55 -11.22
CA SER A 99 -7.30 10.74 -12.07
C SER A 99 -7.60 9.53 -12.96
N GLU A 100 -6.58 8.75 -13.32
CA GLU A 100 -6.70 7.50 -14.08
C GLU A 100 -7.09 6.27 -13.24
N GLY A 101 -7.39 6.43 -11.94
CA GLY A 101 -7.81 5.33 -11.06
C GLY A 101 -6.67 4.42 -10.61
N ARG A 102 -5.43 4.90 -10.67
CA ARG A 102 -4.27 4.28 -10.01
C ARG A 102 -4.15 4.81 -8.58
N ILE A 103 -3.71 3.98 -7.65
CA ILE A 103 -3.34 4.45 -6.31
C ILE A 103 -2.12 5.35 -6.48
N ASP A 104 -2.14 6.51 -5.85
CA ASP A 104 -0.96 7.34 -5.70
C ASP A 104 -0.14 6.79 -4.53
N ASP A 105 0.85 5.95 -4.85
CA ASP A 105 1.67 5.27 -3.86
C ASP A 105 2.39 6.26 -2.95
N ILE A 106 2.87 7.38 -3.50
CA ILE A 106 3.62 8.40 -2.77
C ILE A 106 2.69 9.11 -1.78
N LEU A 107 1.57 9.66 -2.24
CA LEU A 107 0.64 10.37 -1.36
C LEU A 107 0.01 9.43 -0.32
N THR A 108 -0.30 8.19 -0.70
CA THR A 108 -0.80 7.17 0.23
C THR A 108 0.25 6.84 1.29
N ALA A 109 1.51 6.65 0.90
CA ALA A 109 2.59 6.40 1.83
C ALA A 109 2.80 7.58 2.78
N ILE A 110 2.87 8.81 2.28
CA ILE A 110 3.01 10.04 3.08
C ILE A 110 1.91 10.13 4.14
N HIS A 111 0.67 9.86 3.75
CA HIS A 111 -0.45 9.90 4.70
C HIS A 111 -0.28 8.84 5.82
N ILE A 112 0.18 7.65 5.46
CA ILE A 112 0.40 6.55 6.42
C ILE A 112 1.62 6.84 7.31
N THR A 113 2.75 7.26 6.75
CA THR A 113 3.99 7.57 7.50
C THR A 113 3.82 8.79 8.41
N GLY A 114 2.90 9.70 8.09
CA GLY A 114 2.51 10.79 8.99
C GLY A 114 1.78 10.34 10.27
N ASN A 115 1.24 9.12 10.31
CA ASN A 115 0.51 8.61 11.47
C ASN A 115 1.48 8.16 12.59
N LYS A 116 1.62 8.99 13.63
CA LYS A 116 2.51 8.74 14.76
C LYS A 116 2.11 7.54 15.64
N ASN A 117 0.90 6.97 15.46
CA ASN A 117 0.51 5.71 16.12
C ASN A 117 1.21 4.48 15.49
N ILE A 118 1.80 4.63 14.30
CA ILE A 118 2.62 3.59 13.67
C ILE A 118 4.05 3.73 14.21
N SER A 119 4.64 2.61 14.65
CA SER A 119 6.02 2.60 15.14
C SER A 119 6.97 3.20 14.10
N ILE A 120 7.97 3.95 14.56
CA ILE A 120 8.92 4.63 13.67
C ILE A 120 9.62 3.68 12.69
N ARG A 121 9.92 2.44 13.13
CA ARG A 121 10.51 1.41 12.28
C ARG A 121 9.62 1.08 11.09
N ARG A 122 8.35 0.78 11.34
CA ARG A 122 7.36 0.46 10.29
C ARG A 122 7.15 1.62 9.31
N ARG A 123 7.12 2.85 9.83
CA ARG A 123 7.06 4.06 8.99
C ARG A 123 8.28 4.18 8.08
N PHE A 124 9.47 3.95 8.62
CA PHE A 124 10.71 3.97 7.84
C PHE A 124 10.73 2.88 6.76
N VAL A 125 10.31 1.65 7.10
CA VAL A 125 10.21 0.54 6.14
C VAL A 125 9.31 0.92 4.97
N LEU A 126 8.12 1.47 5.23
CA LEU A 126 7.21 1.89 4.17
C LEU A 126 7.82 3.00 3.28
N ALA A 127 8.46 4.01 3.89
CA ALA A 127 9.10 5.09 3.15
C ALA A 127 10.22 4.58 2.24
N CYS A 128 10.99 3.60 2.70
CA CYS A 128 12.01 2.90 1.90
C CYS A 128 11.38 2.12 0.73
N SER A 129 10.33 1.34 1.00
CA SER A 129 9.65 0.51 -0.01
C SER A 129 9.01 1.33 -1.14
N VAL A 130 8.56 2.55 -0.84
CA VAL A 130 7.95 3.46 -1.84
C VAL A 130 8.99 4.40 -2.47
N GLY A 131 10.21 4.44 -1.93
CA GLY A 131 11.31 5.24 -2.49
C GLY A 131 11.16 6.75 -2.26
N PHE A 132 10.45 7.18 -1.23
CA PHE A 132 10.18 8.60 -1.00
C PHE A 132 11.23 9.27 -0.12
N TYR A 133 12.24 9.89 -0.77
CA TYR A 133 13.47 10.38 -0.11
C TYR A 133 13.24 11.39 1.02
N ARG A 134 12.32 12.35 0.85
CA ARG A 134 12.09 13.39 1.87
C ARG A 134 11.58 12.77 3.18
N ASP A 135 10.54 11.93 3.13
CA ASP A 135 10.05 11.28 4.35
C ASP A 135 11.07 10.31 4.92
N MET A 136 11.82 9.59 4.09
CA MET A 136 12.90 8.73 4.58
C MET A 136 13.88 9.53 5.46
N MET A 137 14.33 10.70 5.01
CA MET A 137 15.21 11.57 5.79
C MET A 137 14.54 12.10 7.06
N GLU A 138 13.29 12.56 6.99
CA GLU A 138 12.57 13.11 8.13
C GLU A 138 12.35 12.04 9.21
N ILE A 139 11.88 10.87 8.82
CA ILE A 139 11.70 9.72 9.71
C ILE A 139 13.06 9.28 10.28
N TRP A 140 14.11 9.24 9.47
CA TRP A 140 15.44 8.84 9.92
C TRP A 140 16.04 9.78 10.98
N LYS A 141 15.80 11.10 10.83
CA LYS A 141 16.20 12.10 11.83
C LYS A 141 15.48 11.91 13.16
N GLU A 142 14.20 11.55 13.12
CA GLU A 142 13.41 11.21 14.31
C GLU A 142 13.80 9.85 14.94
N THR A 143 14.50 8.99 14.19
CA THR A 143 14.78 7.61 14.61
C THR A 143 15.88 7.56 15.68
N SER A 144 15.59 6.88 16.79
CA SER A 144 16.52 6.68 17.90
C SER A 144 17.73 5.83 17.49
N ASN A 145 18.83 5.89 18.25
CA ASN A 145 20.01 5.06 17.97
C ASN A 145 19.70 3.56 18.05
N ASP A 146 18.85 3.14 18.98
CA ASP A 146 18.43 1.73 19.14
C ASP A 146 17.64 1.25 17.91
N ASP A 147 16.74 2.10 17.41
CA ASP A 147 15.99 1.82 16.19
C ASP A 147 16.87 1.83 14.94
N LYS A 148 17.89 2.70 14.87
CA LYS A 148 18.90 2.67 13.80
C LYS A 148 19.73 1.39 13.85
N MET A 149 20.13 0.94 15.04
CA MET A 149 20.84 -0.33 15.21
C MET A 149 20.03 -1.53 14.72
N TYR A 150 18.70 -1.51 14.87
CA TYR A 150 17.84 -2.56 14.29
C TYR A 150 18.06 -2.71 12.78
N PHE A 151 18.12 -1.60 12.04
CA PHE A 151 18.34 -1.62 10.58
C PHE A 151 19.78 -1.94 10.18
N ARG A 152 20.75 -1.66 11.05
CA ARG A 152 22.17 -2.00 10.85
C ARG A 152 22.52 -3.43 11.22
N SER A 153 21.79 -4.05 12.14
CA SER A 153 22.20 -5.31 12.75
C SER A 153 22.46 -6.38 11.68
N GLU A 154 23.65 -6.99 11.74
CA GLU A 154 24.11 -8.04 10.82
C GLU A 154 23.33 -9.35 10.94
N ASN A 155 22.19 -9.36 11.64
CA ASN A 155 21.21 -10.45 11.56
C ASN A 155 20.57 -10.43 10.17
N ARG A 156 21.33 -10.95 9.19
CA ARG A 156 21.06 -11.02 7.76
C ARG A 156 19.67 -11.57 7.42
N GLU A 157 19.04 -12.27 8.36
CA GLU A 157 17.75 -12.93 8.19
C GLU A 157 16.52 -12.03 8.44
N LYS A 158 16.64 -10.87 9.11
CA LYS A 158 15.45 -10.09 9.51
C LYS A 158 15.22 -8.79 8.74
N VAL A 159 16.26 -8.22 8.13
CA VAL A 159 16.18 -6.91 7.45
C VAL A 159 16.55 -7.07 5.98
N GLY A 160 15.57 -6.85 5.10
CA GLY A 160 15.74 -6.98 3.65
C GLY A 160 16.82 -6.05 3.07
N PRO A 161 17.44 -6.40 1.93
CA PRO A 161 18.53 -5.63 1.33
C PRO A 161 18.21 -4.15 1.08
N LEU A 162 16.98 -3.86 0.63
CA LEU A 162 16.51 -2.49 0.41
C LEU A 162 16.59 -1.62 1.68
N LEU A 163 16.20 -2.16 2.82
CA LEU A 163 16.20 -1.42 4.09
C LEU A 163 17.61 -1.12 4.58
N ARG A 164 18.54 -2.08 4.37
CA ARG A 164 19.96 -1.88 4.67
C ARG A 164 20.55 -0.81 3.77
N PHE A 165 20.28 -0.88 2.46
CA PHE A 165 20.69 0.16 1.52
C PHE A 165 20.20 1.54 1.97
N CYS A 166 18.90 1.67 2.29
CA CYS A 166 18.34 2.94 2.75
C CYS A 166 19.00 3.43 4.05
N ALA A 167 19.24 2.56 5.03
CA ALA A 167 19.92 2.93 6.27
C ALA A 167 21.36 3.44 6.02
N HIS A 168 22.15 2.74 5.21
CA HIS A 168 23.51 3.17 4.85
C HIS A 168 23.51 4.48 4.04
N PHE A 169 22.59 4.61 3.11
CA PHE A 169 22.42 5.81 2.30
C PHE A 169 22.09 7.04 3.17
N MET A 170 21.22 6.88 4.17
CA MET A 170 20.86 7.96 5.10
C MET A 170 22.03 8.39 6.03
N GLU A 171 23.06 7.56 6.18
CA GLU A 171 24.23 7.84 7.00
C GLU A 171 25.41 8.43 6.21
N SER A 172 25.26 8.66 4.90
CA SER A 172 26.34 9.13 4.03
C SER A 172 27.56 8.20 3.99
N SER A 173 27.40 6.90 4.28
CA SER A 173 28.48 5.91 4.16
C SER A 173 28.63 5.46 2.71
N TYR A 174 29.22 6.32 1.88
CA TYR A 174 29.39 6.10 0.44
C TYR A 174 30.22 4.85 0.11
N ASP A 175 31.11 4.44 1.01
CA ASP A 175 32.01 3.29 0.82
C ASP A 175 31.27 1.94 0.79
N LEU A 176 30.06 1.87 1.36
CA LEU A 176 29.27 0.65 1.44
C LEU A 176 28.09 0.61 0.45
N LEU A 177 27.79 1.72 -0.23
CA LEU A 177 26.69 1.79 -1.20
C LEU A 177 26.78 0.74 -2.33
N PRO A 178 27.95 0.49 -2.95
CA PRO A 178 28.07 -0.46 -4.04
C PRO A 178 27.71 -1.91 -3.64
N LEU A 179 27.96 -2.29 -2.38
CA LEU A 179 27.70 -3.64 -1.87
C LEU A 179 26.21 -3.94 -1.75
N PHE A 180 25.39 -2.92 -1.47
CA PHE A 180 23.96 -3.09 -1.26
C PHE A 180 23.10 -2.67 -2.45
N LEU A 181 23.66 -1.90 -3.39
CA LEU A 181 22.91 -1.37 -4.54
C LEU A 181 22.40 -2.50 -5.44
N TYR A 182 23.22 -3.52 -5.71
CA TYR A 182 22.83 -4.65 -6.56
C TYR A 182 21.62 -5.41 -5.99
N ASP A 183 21.68 -5.79 -4.72
CA ASP A 183 20.60 -6.52 -4.05
C ASP A 183 19.37 -5.64 -3.83
N ALA A 184 19.55 -4.35 -3.52
CA ALA A 184 18.44 -3.41 -3.38
C ALA A 184 17.71 -3.18 -4.70
N CYS A 185 18.44 -3.07 -5.82
CA CYS A 185 17.85 -3.01 -7.15
C CYS A 185 17.12 -4.31 -7.51
N ALA A 186 17.65 -5.48 -7.14
CA ALA A 186 16.98 -6.75 -7.36
C ALA A 186 15.68 -6.90 -6.55
N CYS A 187 15.57 -6.26 -5.38
CA CYS A 187 14.34 -6.23 -4.58
C CYS A 187 13.32 -5.16 -5.03
N ALA A 188 13.67 -4.28 -5.97
CA ALA A 188 12.81 -3.17 -6.40
C ALA A 188 11.91 -3.50 -7.61
N PHE A 189 12.08 -4.69 -8.21
CA PHE A 189 11.37 -5.16 -9.41
C PHE A 189 10.61 -6.45 -9.18
#